data_AF-A0AAE1AFQ8-F1
#
_entry.id   AF-A0AAE1AFQ8-F1
#
_cell.length_a   1.000
_cell.length_b   1.000
_cell.length_c   1.000
_cell.angle_alpha   90.00
_cell.angle_beta   90.00
_cell.angle_gamma   90.00
#
_symmetry.space_group_name_H-M   'P 1'
#
loop_
_entity.id
_entity.type
_entity.pdbx_description
1 polymer ?
#
loop_
_entity_poly.entity_id
_entity_poly.type
_entity_poly.pdbx_seq_one_letter_code
_entity_poly.pdbx_strand_id
1 'polypeptide(L)'
;MKSLQIQDVSCSQSQGRELLFPLEPDVTNVQCSCINYRHQLKSGEAHVAPGASINYRHQLKSGEAHVAPGASINYRHQLKSGEAHVAPGASINYRHQLKSGEAHVAPGASINYRHQLESGEAHVAPGASINYRHQLKSGEAHVAPGASINYRHQLESGEAHVAPGASINYRHQLQASLGTFTSSQ
;
A
#
# COMPACT_ATOMS: atom_id res chain seq x y z
N MET A 1 24.70 22.00 9.37
CA MET A 1 24.13 21.89 8.00
C MET A 1 22.63 21.84 8.15
N LYS A 2 21.91 22.86 7.65
CA LYS A 2 20.45 22.97 7.81
C LYS A 2 19.77 21.99 6.86
N SER A 3 18.96 21.08 7.39
CA SER A 3 18.08 20.21 6.61
C SER A 3 17.09 21.07 5.83
N LEU A 4 17.03 20.89 4.51
CA LEU A 4 16.08 21.57 3.64
C LEU A 4 14.80 20.72 3.63
N GLN A 5 13.92 20.95 4.60
CA GLN A 5 12.60 20.33 4.59
C GLN A 5 11.78 20.97 3.45
N ILE A 6 11.46 20.19 2.43
CA ILE A 6 10.48 20.61 1.42
C ILE A 6 9.11 20.31 2.01
N GLN A 7 8.61 21.25 2.81
CA GLN A 7 7.37 21.09 3.58
C GLN A 7 6.11 21.10 2.70
N ASP A 8 6.17 21.73 1.51
CA ASP A 8 5.05 21.81 0.56
C ASP A 8 5.57 21.77 -0.88
N VAL A 9 5.23 20.72 -1.64
CA VAL A 9 5.37 20.76 -3.11
C VAL A 9 4.11 21.41 -3.66
N SER A 10 4.16 22.72 -3.89
CA SER A 10 3.11 23.48 -4.55
C SER A 10 3.21 23.37 -6.08
N CYS A 11 2.07 23.43 -6.78
CA CYS A 11 1.89 23.10 -8.20
C CYS A 11 2.80 23.87 -9.19
N SER A 12 3.45 24.95 -8.77
CA SER A 12 4.40 25.71 -9.58
C SER A 12 5.81 25.10 -9.65
N GLN A 13 6.16 24.16 -8.75
CA GLN A 13 7.49 23.53 -8.71
C GLN A 13 7.54 22.11 -9.29
N SER A 14 6.39 21.50 -9.62
CA SER A 14 6.26 20.09 -9.98
C SER A 14 6.12 19.79 -11.48
N GLN A 15 5.89 20.79 -12.33
CA GLN A 15 5.94 20.60 -13.78
C GLN A 15 7.39 20.36 -14.22
N GLY A 16 7.75 19.08 -14.40
CA GLY A 16 8.99 18.66 -15.07
C GLY A 16 10.21 18.39 -14.19
N ARG A 17 10.08 18.37 -12.85
CA ARG A 17 11.23 18.09 -11.98
C ARG A 17 11.44 16.59 -11.79
N GLU A 18 12.33 16.00 -12.59
CA GLU A 18 13.02 14.76 -12.21
C GLU A 18 13.87 15.08 -10.96
N LEU A 19 13.32 14.88 -9.76
CA LEU A 19 14.06 15.03 -8.50
C LEU A 19 15.13 13.93 -8.42
N LEU A 20 16.31 14.23 -8.97
CA LEU A 20 17.49 13.37 -8.96
C LEU A 20 18.39 13.74 -7.77
N PHE A 21 17.98 13.36 -6.56
CA PHE A 21 18.75 13.40 -5.29
C PHE A 21 19.18 14.80 -4.78
N PRO A 22 19.31 15.03 -3.44
CA PRO A 22 19.84 14.15 -2.41
C PRO A 22 18.86 13.76 -1.28
N LEU A 23 19.32 12.78 -0.48
CA LEU A 23 18.90 12.37 0.86
C LEU A 23 17.76 13.20 1.51
N GLU A 24 16.59 12.55 1.64
CA GLU A 24 15.43 12.94 2.47
C GLU A 24 14.81 14.33 2.22
N PRO A 25 13.84 14.43 1.29
CA PRO A 25 12.64 15.19 1.56
C PRO A 25 11.62 14.26 2.23
N ASP A 26 11.34 14.45 3.51
CA ASP A 26 10.04 14.06 4.05
C ASP A 26 9.00 14.93 3.34
N VAL A 27 8.17 14.28 2.53
CA VAL A 27 7.11 14.94 1.80
C VAL A 27 5.89 14.90 2.70
N THR A 28 5.82 15.84 3.64
CA THR A 28 4.71 15.89 4.60
C THR A 28 3.39 16.27 3.94
N ASN A 29 3.37 16.93 2.78
CA ASN A 29 2.10 17.28 2.14
C ASN A 29 2.22 17.38 0.62
N VAL A 30 1.46 16.55 -0.09
CA VAL A 30 1.31 16.63 -1.55
C VAL A 30 0.00 17.32 -1.89
N GLN A 31 0.06 18.62 -2.19
CA GLN A 31 -1.07 19.40 -2.72
C GLN A 31 -1.10 19.48 -4.26
N CYS A 32 -0.15 18.85 -4.94
CA CYS A 32 -0.14 18.75 -6.41
C CYS A 32 -1.07 17.64 -6.90
N SER A 33 -1.73 17.86 -8.03
CA SER A 33 -2.57 16.82 -8.67
C SER A 33 -1.77 15.58 -9.07
N CYS A 34 -0.49 15.71 -9.40
CA CYS A 34 0.39 14.57 -9.69
C CYS A 34 1.88 14.83 -9.35
N ILE A 35 2.56 13.83 -8.78
CA ILE A 35 4.01 13.82 -8.55
C ILE A 35 4.62 12.50 -9.03
N ASN A 36 5.82 12.55 -9.64
CA ASN A 36 6.54 11.37 -10.10
C ASN A 36 7.97 11.35 -9.54
N TYR A 37 8.30 10.35 -8.74
CA TYR A 37 9.64 10.10 -8.22
C TYR A 37 10.34 8.99 -9.00
N ARG A 38 11.52 9.27 -9.54
CA ARG A 38 12.31 8.28 -10.27
C ARG A 38 13.10 7.36 -9.33
N HIS A 39 13.74 7.93 -8.33
CA HIS A 39 14.51 7.22 -7.32
C HIS A 39 14.34 7.89 -5.97
N GLN A 40 13.95 7.13 -4.95
CA GLN A 40 13.95 7.61 -3.59
C GLN A 40 14.33 6.48 -2.62
N LEU A 41 15.27 6.80 -1.72
CA LEU A 41 15.84 5.81 -0.81
C LEU A 41 14.98 5.63 0.44
N LYS A 42 14.49 6.73 1.00
CA LYS A 42 13.66 6.74 2.18
C LYS A 42 12.60 7.83 2.08
N SER A 43 11.42 7.52 2.59
CA SER A 43 10.43 8.49 3.04
C SER A 43 10.09 8.15 4.48
N GLY A 44 9.93 9.15 5.34
CA GLY A 44 9.30 8.98 6.65
C GLY A 44 7.79 8.93 6.47
N GLU A 45 7.13 10.05 6.73
CA GLU A 45 5.67 10.22 6.64
C GLU A 45 5.29 10.94 5.33
N ALA A 46 4.24 10.44 4.67
CA ALA A 46 3.71 11.04 3.44
C ALA A 46 2.20 11.22 3.50
N HIS A 47 1.72 12.46 3.29
CA HIS A 47 0.29 12.74 3.13
C HIS A 47 -0.04 13.08 1.68
N VAL A 48 -0.95 12.31 1.09
CA VAL A 48 -1.44 12.52 -0.28
C VAL A 48 -2.78 13.22 -0.22
N ALA A 49 -2.88 14.44 -0.76
CA ALA A 49 -4.13 15.20 -0.74
C ALA A 49 -5.24 14.54 -1.59
N PRO A 50 -6.52 14.90 -1.35
CA PRO A 50 -7.64 14.36 -2.11
C PRO A 50 -7.46 14.52 -3.62
N GLY A 51 -7.72 13.45 -4.37
CA GLY A 51 -7.60 13.43 -5.84
C GLY A 51 -6.16 13.54 -6.38
N ALA A 52 -5.14 13.62 -5.54
CA ALA A 52 -3.75 13.63 -5.98
C ALA A 52 -3.25 12.22 -6.36
N SER A 53 -2.24 12.17 -7.23
CA SER A 53 -1.56 10.94 -7.61
C SER A 53 -0.05 11.03 -7.38
N ILE A 54 0.55 10.00 -6.78
CA ILE A 54 2.01 9.90 -6.64
C ILE A 54 2.48 8.62 -7.31
N ASN A 55 3.53 8.72 -8.12
CA ASN A 55 4.16 7.56 -8.75
C ASN A 55 5.62 7.44 -8.34
N TYR A 56 6.00 6.30 -7.79
CA TYR A 56 7.37 5.94 -7.46
C TYR A 56 7.88 4.87 -8.42
N ARG A 57 8.93 5.18 -9.19
CA ARG A 57 9.58 4.20 -10.05
C ARG A 57 10.48 3.26 -9.25
N HIS A 58 11.29 3.80 -8.35
CA HIS A 58 12.15 3.03 -7.45
C HIS A 58 12.13 3.65 -6.06
N GLN A 59 11.62 2.91 -5.09
CA GLN A 59 11.60 3.27 -3.68
C GLN A 59 12.23 2.15 -2.85
N LEU A 60 13.18 2.48 -1.99
CA LEU A 60 13.81 1.46 -1.14
C LEU A 60 13.01 1.25 0.15
N LYS A 61 12.76 2.31 0.93
CA LYS A 61 11.98 2.22 2.17
C LYS A 61 10.95 3.34 2.22
N SER A 62 9.71 3.03 2.59
CA SER A 62 8.77 4.04 3.06
C SER A 62 8.47 3.80 4.54
N GLY A 63 8.23 4.87 5.28
CA GLY A 63 7.57 4.84 6.58
C GLY A 63 6.06 4.81 6.38
N GLU A 64 5.39 5.77 7.02
CA GLU A 64 3.93 5.91 7.06
C GLU A 64 3.39 6.68 5.85
N ALA A 65 2.24 6.26 5.33
CA ALA A 65 1.55 6.93 4.24
C ALA A 65 0.06 7.10 4.54
N HIS A 66 -0.42 8.34 4.49
CA HIS A 66 -1.85 8.67 4.54
C HIS A 66 -2.35 9.05 3.16
N VAL A 67 -3.23 8.23 2.60
CA VAL A 67 -3.79 8.43 1.26
C VAL A 67 -5.22 8.96 1.40
N ALA A 68 -5.42 10.24 1.12
CA ALA A 68 -6.73 10.87 1.27
C ALA A 68 -7.76 10.40 0.22
N PRO A 69 -9.06 10.70 0.40
CA PRO A 69 -10.12 10.20 -0.49
C PRO A 69 -9.87 10.49 -1.97
N GLY A 70 -10.09 9.48 -2.81
CA GLY A 70 -9.88 9.56 -4.26
C GLY A 70 -8.43 9.74 -4.71
N ALA A 71 -7.45 9.76 -3.77
CA ALA A 71 -6.05 9.84 -4.11
C ALA A 71 -5.48 8.46 -4.50
N SER A 72 -4.32 8.46 -5.16
CA SER A 72 -3.65 7.24 -5.57
C SER A 72 -2.15 7.27 -5.39
N ILE A 73 -1.56 6.13 -5.02
CA ILE A 73 -0.11 5.93 -5.05
C ILE A 73 0.22 4.70 -5.91
N ASN A 74 1.19 4.84 -6.80
CA ASN A 74 1.69 3.72 -7.60
C ASN A 74 3.19 3.52 -7.37
N TYR A 75 3.56 2.32 -6.93
CA TYR A 75 4.95 1.89 -6.78
C TYR A 75 5.29 0.86 -7.85
N ARG A 76 6.28 1.17 -8.70
CA ARG A 76 6.79 0.21 -9.68
C ARG A 76 7.75 -0.78 -9.03
N HIS A 77 8.65 -0.31 -8.19
CA HIS A 77 9.58 -1.12 -7.42
C HIS A 77 9.71 -0.56 -6.02
N GLN A 78 9.31 -1.35 -5.03
CA GLN A 78 9.42 -1.02 -3.62
C GLN A 78 10.06 -2.19 -2.86
N LEU A 79 11.07 -1.92 -2.04
CA LEU A 79 11.68 -2.97 -1.23
C LEU A 79 10.91 -3.18 0.08
N LYS A 80 10.74 -2.13 0.89
CA LYS A 80 10.04 -2.23 2.18
C LYS A 80 9.05 -1.10 2.35
N SER A 81 7.78 -1.40 2.64
CA SER A 81 6.84 -0.39 3.14
C SER A 81 6.76 -0.44 4.66
N GLY A 82 6.44 0.70 5.26
CA GLY A 82 5.94 0.79 6.62
C GLY A 82 4.42 0.67 6.61
N GLU A 83 3.77 1.52 7.38
CA GLU A 83 2.33 1.60 7.56
C GLU A 83 1.64 2.40 6.45
N ALA A 84 0.42 2.02 6.10
CA ALA A 84 -0.40 2.76 5.14
C ALA A 84 -1.84 2.88 5.62
N HIS A 85 -2.35 4.10 5.69
CA HIS A 85 -3.77 4.40 5.89
C HIS A 85 -4.39 4.82 4.56
N VAL A 86 -5.31 4.02 4.04
CA VAL A 86 -5.95 4.24 2.74
C VAL A 86 -7.38 4.67 2.97
N ALA A 87 -7.68 5.96 2.75
CA ALA A 87 -8.99 6.54 2.97
C ALA A 87 -10.02 6.08 1.90
N PRO A 88 -11.34 6.32 2.12
CA PRO A 88 -12.37 5.85 1.21
C PRO A 88 -12.16 6.25 -0.25
N GLY A 89 -12.33 5.28 -1.15
CA GLY A 89 -12.14 5.47 -2.60
C GLY A 89 -10.71 5.73 -3.05
N ALA A 90 -9.74 5.73 -2.12
CA ALA A 90 -8.33 5.82 -2.47
C ALA A 90 -7.75 4.46 -2.90
N SER A 91 -6.60 4.49 -3.57
CA SER A 91 -5.94 3.26 -4.01
C SER A 91 -4.43 3.29 -3.91
N ILE A 92 -3.85 2.13 -3.63
CA ILE A 92 -2.40 1.92 -3.74
C ILE A 92 -2.11 0.74 -4.65
N ASN A 93 -1.21 0.92 -5.62
CA ASN A 93 -0.81 -0.15 -6.54
C ASN A 93 0.69 -0.41 -6.44
N TYR A 94 1.06 -1.66 -6.18
CA TYR A 94 2.44 -2.15 -6.16
C TYR A 94 2.66 -3.13 -7.31
N ARG A 95 3.59 -2.80 -8.21
CA ARG A 95 3.99 -3.74 -9.27
C ARG A 95 4.98 -4.78 -8.75
N HIS A 96 5.97 -4.36 -7.99
CA HIS A 96 6.95 -5.24 -7.35
C HIS A 96 7.22 -4.75 -5.94
N GLN A 97 6.88 -5.56 -4.96
CA GLN A 97 7.09 -5.31 -3.54
C GLN A 97 7.78 -6.50 -2.90
N LEU A 98 8.83 -6.26 -2.11
CA LEU A 98 9.47 -7.35 -1.36
C LEU A 98 8.75 -7.57 -0.02
N LYS A 99 8.66 -6.55 0.84
CA LYS A 99 8.06 -6.67 2.17
C LYS A 99 7.06 -5.55 2.40
N SER A 100 5.80 -5.87 2.71
CA SER A 100 4.87 -4.87 3.20
C SER A 100 4.94 -4.77 4.73
N GLY A 101 4.64 -3.60 5.27
CA GLY A 101 4.28 -3.41 6.67
C GLY A 101 2.77 -3.59 6.85
N GLU A 102 2.22 -2.78 7.75
CA GLU A 102 0.80 -2.73 8.10
C GLU A 102 -0.01 -1.91 7.09
N ALA A 103 -1.26 -2.28 6.88
CA ALA A 103 -2.19 -1.52 6.05
C ALA A 103 -3.58 -1.45 6.66
N HIS A 104 -4.10 -0.24 6.82
CA HIS A 104 -5.50 0.02 7.16
C HIS A 104 -6.24 0.49 5.91
N VAL A 105 -7.19 -0.31 5.44
CA VAL A 105 -7.92 -0.08 4.19
C VAL A 105 -9.35 0.30 4.51
N ALA A 106 -9.69 1.58 4.35
CA ALA A 106 -11.02 2.13 4.64
C ALA A 106 -12.08 1.69 3.61
N PRO A 107 -13.38 1.88 3.89
CA PRO A 107 -14.46 1.42 3.01
C PRO A 107 -14.33 1.90 1.56
N GLY A 108 -14.49 0.99 0.60
CA GLY A 108 -14.37 1.26 -0.83
C GLY A 108 -12.95 1.59 -1.31
N ALA A 109 -11.94 1.55 -0.43
CA ALA A 109 -10.55 1.67 -0.82
C ALA A 109 -9.99 0.34 -1.33
N SER A 110 -8.87 0.40 -2.06
CA SER A 110 -8.23 -0.81 -2.58
C SER A 110 -6.70 -0.77 -2.55
N ILE A 111 -6.10 -1.93 -2.33
CA ILE A 111 -4.66 -2.14 -2.53
C ILE A 111 -4.45 -3.28 -3.51
N ASN A 112 -3.62 -3.06 -4.53
CA ASN A 112 -3.31 -4.08 -5.53
C ASN A 112 -1.81 -4.37 -5.58
N TYR A 113 -1.47 -5.65 -5.45
CA TYR A 113 -0.11 -6.17 -5.56
C TYR A 113 0.00 -7.10 -6.76
N ARG A 114 0.87 -6.75 -7.71
CA ARG A 114 1.15 -7.64 -8.85
C ARG A 114 2.16 -8.73 -8.47
N HIS A 115 3.22 -8.37 -7.77
CA HIS A 115 4.23 -9.29 -7.27
C HIS A 115 4.63 -8.86 -5.86
N GLN A 116 4.37 -9.72 -4.89
CA GLN A 116 4.67 -9.52 -3.48
C GLN A 116 5.36 -10.77 -2.94
N LEU A 117 6.48 -10.58 -2.23
CA LEU A 117 7.16 -11.69 -1.57
C LEU A 117 6.55 -11.95 -0.19
N GLU A 118 6.51 -10.94 0.68
CA GLU A 118 6.08 -11.12 2.07
C GLU A 118 5.11 -10.00 2.44
N SER A 119 3.88 -10.34 2.82
CA SER A 119 2.96 -9.34 3.37
C SER A 119 3.10 -9.26 4.89
N GLY A 120 2.88 -8.06 5.42
CA GLY A 120 2.65 -7.81 6.85
C GLY A 120 1.17 -7.98 7.20
N GLU A 121 0.72 -7.17 8.15
CA GLU A 121 -0.66 -7.14 8.65
C GLU A 121 -1.57 -6.27 7.78
N ALA A 122 -2.85 -6.64 7.68
CA ALA A 122 -3.85 -5.85 6.99
C ALA A 122 -5.19 -5.83 7.73
N HIS A 123 -5.72 -4.63 7.95
CA HIS A 123 -7.10 -4.41 8.42
C HIS A 123 -7.95 -3.90 7.26
N VAL A 124 -8.93 -4.69 6.85
CA VAL A 124 -9.75 -4.44 5.67
C VAL A 124 -11.17 -4.12 6.08
N ALA A 125 -11.56 -2.85 5.98
CA ALA A 125 -12.88 -2.35 6.36
C ALA A 125 -13.99 -2.77 5.38
N PRO A 126 -15.28 -2.64 5.74
CA PRO A 126 -16.39 -3.08 4.90
C PRO A 126 -16.35 -2.52 3.47
N GLY A 127 -16.53 -3.39 2.47
CA GLY A 127 -16.49 -3.03 1.05
C GLY A 127 -15.10 -2.65 0.51
N ALA A 128 -14.05 -2.73 1.32
CA ALA A 128 -12.68 -2.58 0.85
C ALA A 128 -12.12 -3.88 0.26
N SER A 129 -11.04 -3.77 -0.51
CA SER A 129 -10.42 -4.95 -1.12
C SER A 129 -8.90 -4.89 -1.18
N ILE A 130 -8.28 -6.06 -1.04
CA ILE A 130 -6.85 -6.25 -1.35
C ILE A 130 -6.71 -7.36 -2.38
N ASN A 131 -5.98 -7.09 -3.47
CA ASN A 131 -5.78 -8.05 -4.55
C ASN A 131 -4.30 -8.38 -4.74
N TYR A 132 -3.96 -9.65 -4.68
CA TYR A 132 -2.63 -10.19 -4.93
C TYR A 132 -2.64 -11.06 -6.19
N ARG A 133 -1.87 -10.68 -7.19
CA ARG A 133 -1.70 -11.53 -8.39
C ARG A 133 -0.69 -12.66 -8.14
N HIS A 134 0.44 -12.34 -7.50
CA HIS A 134 1.46 -13.30 -7.12
C HIS A 134 1.97 -12.96 -5.72
N GLN A 135 1.70 -13.84 -4.76
CA GLN A 135 2.13 -13.76 -3.37
C GLN A 135 2.99 -14.97 -3.04
N LEU A 136 4.16 -14.77 -2.42
CA LEU A 136 4.89 -15.90 -1.85
C LEU A 136 4.36 -16.24 -0.46
N LYS A 137 4.42 -15.31 0.49
CA LYS A 137 4.04 -15.55 1.89
C LYS A 137 3.09 -14.48 2.39
N SER A 138 1.87 -14.87 2.77
CA SER A 138 0.95 -13.96 3.44
C SER A 138 1.27 -13.82 4.93
N GLY A 139 0.99 -12.62 5.44
CA GLY A 139 0.96 -12.28 6.86
C GLY A 139 -0.46 -12.36 7.40
N GLU A 140 -0.73 -11.57 8.45
CA GLU A 140 -2.01 -11.54 9.14
C GLU A 140 -3.03 -10.64 8.43
N ALA A 141 -4.32 -11.02 8.48
CA ALA A 141 -5.39 -10.18 7.95
C ALA A 141 -6.64 -10.21 8.83
N HIS A 142 -7.20 -9.03 9.11
CA HIS A 142 -8.52 -8.84 9.69
C HIS A 142 -9.47 -8.32 8.62
N VAL A 143 -10.49 -9.11 8.27
CA VAL A 143 -11.39 -8.82 7.14
C VAL A 143 -12.81 -8.59 7.66
N ALA A 144 -13.28 -7.35 7.56
CA ALA A 144 -14.60 -6.93 8.02
C ALA A 144 -15.72 -7.37 7.04
N PRO A 145 -17.01 -7.38 7.47
CA PRO A 145 -18.12 -7.82 6.63
C PRO A 145 -18.17 -7.11 5.28
N GLY A 146 -18.38 -7.86 4.21
CA GLY A 146 -18.43 -7.35 2.84
C GLY A 146 -17.07 -6.93 2.26
N ALA A 147 -15.97 -7.07 3.00
CA ALA A 147 -14.62 -6.88 2.49
C ALA A 147 -14.08 -8.16 1.83
N SER A 148 -13.04 -8.00 1.00
CA SER A 148 -12.43 -9.14 0.30
C SER A 148 -10.91 -9.07 0.19
N ILE A 149 -10.27 -10.22 0.29
CA ILE A 149 -8.87 -10.40 -0.11
C ILE A 149 -8.80 -11.47 -1.20
N ASN A 150 -8.22 -11.16 -2.35
CA ASN A 150 -8.15 -12.08 -3.48
C ASN A 150 -6.71 -12.42 -3.83
N TYR A 151 -6.39 -13.70 -3.85
CA TYR A 151 -5.10 -14.24 -4.26
C TYR A 151 -5.25 -15.06 -5.54
N ARG A 152 -4.59 -14.62 -6.62
CA ARG A 152 -4.56 -15.41 -7.85
C ARG A 152 -3.54 -16.55 -7.77
N HIS A 153 -2.36 -16.28 -7.23
CA HIS A 153 -1.32 -17.27 -6.99
C HIS A 153 -0.68 -16.99 -5.63
N GLN A 154 -0.72 -17.99 -4.74
CA GLN A 154 -0.12 -17.93 -3.40
C GLN A 154 0.69 -19.20 -3.14
N LEU A 155 1.89 -19.05 -2.57
CA LEU A 155 2.65 -20.22 -2.09
C LEU A 155 2.23 -20.57 -0.66
N GLU A 156 2.40 -19.66 0.30
CA GLU A 156 2.13 -19.86 1.72
C GLU A 156 1.03 -18.91 2.23
N SER A 157 0.03 -19.46 2.91
CA SER A 157 -0.97 -18.69 3.66
C SER A 157 -0.41 -18.15 4.98
N GLY A 158 -0.97 -17.01 5.41
CA GLY A 158 -0.81 -16.48 6.76
C GLY A 158 -2.10 -16.69 7.57
N GLU A 159 -2.20 -15.98 8.69
CA GLU A 159 -3.37 -16.02 9.56
C GLU A 159 -4.45 -15.04 9.08
N ALA A 160 -5.71 -15.40 9.27
CA ALA A 160 -6.81 -14.52 8.90
C ALA A 160 -8.01 -14.65 9.84
N HIS A 161 -8.49 -13.49 10.27
CA HIS A 161 -9.75 -13.31 11.00
C HIS A 161 -10.79 -12.75 10.04
N VAL A 162 -11.79 -13.56 9.71
CA VAL A 162 -12.75 -13.25 8.64
C VAL A 162 -14.15 -13.15 9.24
N ALA A 163 -14.70 -11.94 9.26
CA ALA A 163 -16.04 -11.70 9.77
C ALA A 163 -17.12 -12.31 8.85
N PRO A 164 -18.34 -12.56 9.36
CA PRO A 164 -19.46 -12.99 8.53
C PRO A 164 -19.67 -12.10 7.31
N GLY A 165 -19.81 -12.71 6.13
CA GLY A 165 -20.00 -12.00 4.86
C GLY A 165 -18.72 -11.36 4.28
N ALA A 166 -17.56 -11.52 4.92
CA ALA A 166 -16.27 -11.25 4.31
C ALA A 166 -15.78 -12.45 3.49
N SER A 167 -14.80 -12.24 2.60
CA SER A 167 -14.24 -13.33 1.78
C SER A 167 -12.73 -13.25 1.61
N ILE A 168 -12.08 -14.42 1.63
CA ILE A 168 -10.71 -14.59 1.14
C ILE A 168 -10.73 -15.65 0.07
N ASN A 169 -10.35 -15.28 -1.15
CA ASN A 169 -10.43 -16.16 -2.32
C ASN A 169 -9.04 -16.54 -2.82
N TYR A 170 -8.83 -17.83 -3.06
CA TYR A 170 -7.59 -18.38 -3.61
C TYR A 170 -7.88 -19.09 -4.93
N ARG A 171 -7.23 -18.65 -6.02
CA ARG A 171 -7.34 -19.36 -7.32
C ARG A 171 -6.32 -20.48 -7.45
N HIS A 172 -5.09 -20.25 -6.98
CA HIS A 172 -4.02 -21.23 -6.97
C HIS A 172 -3.22 -21.08 -5.66
N GLN A 173 -3.22 -22.13 -4.83
CA GLN A 173 -2.50 -22.18 -3.55
C GLN A 173 -1.70 -23.47 -3.48
N LEU A 174 -0.43 -23.38 -3.06
CA LEU A 174 0.50 -24.52 -3.06
C LEU A 174 0.76 -25.10 -1.66
N GLN A 175 0.78 -24.27 -0.63
CA GLN A 175 0.90 -24.68 0.77
C GLN A 175 -0.11 -23.90 1.62
N ALA A 176 -1.11 -24.62 2.12
CA ALA A 176 -1.90 -24.16 3.25
C ALA A 176 -1.07 -24.47 4.51
N SER A 177 -0.46 -23.45 5.11
CA SER A 177 -0.05 -23.57 6.51
C SER A 177 -1.31 -23.79 7.35
N LEU A 178 -1.16 -24.40 8.53
CA LEU A 178 -2.21 -24.58 9.55
C LEU A 178 -2.69 -23.23 10.15
N GLY A 179 -2.97 -22.24 9.30
CA GLY A 179 -3.56 -20.98 9.71
C GLY A 179 -4.97 -21.26 10.24
N THR A 180 -5.19 -20.96 11.51
CA THR A 180 -6.51 -21.03 12.11
C THR A 180 -7.39 -19.94 11.51
N PHE A 181 -8.18 -20.30 10.50
CA PHE A 181 -9.29 -19.46 10.05
C PHE A 181 -10.35 -19.46 11.14
N THR A 182 -10.29 -18.47 12.03
CA THR A 182 -11.39 -18.26 12.97
C THR A 182 -12.46 -17.46 12.23
N SER A 183 -13.42 -18.18 11.65
CA SER A 183 -14.70 -17.59 11.25
C SER A 183 -15.50 -17.41 12.54
N SER A 184 -15.68 -16.18 12.99
CA SER A 184 -16.67 -15.88 14.02
C SER A 184 -18.06 -16.10 13.42
N GLN A 185 -18.73 -17.17 13.83
CA GLN A 185 -20.15 -17.40 13.51
C GLN A 185 -21.05 -16.56 14.39
#